data_AF-A0A7J8TTT3-F1
#
_entry.id   AF-A0A7J8TTT3-F1
#
_cell.length_a   1.000
_cell.length_b   1.000
_cell.length_c   1.000
_cell.angle_alpha   90.00
_cell.angle_beta   90.00
_cell.angle_gamma   90.00
#
_symmetry.space_group_name_H-M   'P 1'
#
loop_
_entity.id
_entity.type
_entity.pdbx_description
1 polymer ?
#
loop_
_entity_poly.entity_id
_entity_poly.type
_entity_poly.pdbx_seq_one_letter_code
_entity_poly.pdbx_strand_id
1 'polypeptide(L)'
;MAFGNSVYWIQFDEEFSDKDAVDCPEWIVPFHLFKSLAEEYGFELVFVKNSHEFVHEYMKRPEFIELMRRLGALGDGNQDQTTLSPEEWEVAYLYLAFVLKKRGQPERTEANSRKDKGQMQIAKEDI
;
A
#
# COMPACT_ATOMS: atom_id res chain seq x y z
N MET A 1 -7.45 19.11 -17.11
CA MET A 1 -8.08 19.61 -15.85
C MET A 1 -7.16 19.21 -14.72
N ALA A 2 -6.78 20.12 -13.83
CA ALA A 2 -5.85 19.85 -12.73
C ALA A 2 -6.54 19.95 -11.37
N PHE A 3 -6.15 19.10 -10.42
CA PHE A 3 -6.60 19.13 -9.02
C PHE A 3 -5.44 18.80 -8.08
N GLY A 4 -5.47 19.28 -6.85
CA GLY A 4 -4.37 19.11 -5.90
C GLY A 4 -4.44 20.06 -4.70
N ASN A 5 -3.43 20.00 -3.84
CA ASN A 5 -3.23 20.88 -2.69
C ASN A 5 -1.80 21.47 -2.70
N SER A 6 -1.25 21.94 -1.56
CA SER A 6 0.10 22.51 -1.55
C SER A 6 1.22 21.47 -1.67
N VAL A 7 0.89 20.18 -1.52
CA VAL A 7 1.81 19.03 -1.53
C VAL A 7 1.82 18.32 -2.88
N TYR A 8 0.66 18.16 -3.53
CA TYR A 8 0.53 17.44 -4.80
C TYR A 8 -0.37 18.17 -5.80
N TRP A 9 -0.17 17.91 -7.10
CA TRP A 9 -1.14 18.23 -8.13
C TRP A 9 -1.17 17.13 -9.19
N ILE A 10 -2.37 16.88 -9.70
CA ILE A 10 -2.65 15.87 -10.73
C ILE A 10 -3.29 16.60 -11.89
N GLN A 11 -2.71 16.45 -13.08
CA GLN A 11 -3.28 16.97 -14.31
C GLN A 11 -3.43 15.83 -15.30
N PHE A 12 -4.68 15.59 -15.72
CA PHE A 12 -4.92 14.71 -16.87
C PHE A 12 -4.53 15.47 -18.14
N ASP A 13 -3.81 14.78 -19.05
CA ASP A 13 -3.24 15.24 -20.34
C ASP A 13 -1.74 15.64 -20.34
N GLU A 14 -1.05 15.62 -19.20
CA GLU A 14 0.42 15.72 -19.09
C GLU A 14 0.96 14.62 -18.15
N GLU A 15 2.25 14.25 -18.30
CA GLU A 15 2.88 13.26 -17.43
C GLU A 15 2.76 13.68 -15.96
N PHE A 16 2.35 12.75 -15.09
CA PHE A 16 2.29 12.97 -13.66
C PHE A 16 3.71 13.25 -13.14
N SER A 17 4.00 14.50 -12.75
CA SER A 17 5.29 14.85 -12.14
C SER A 17 5.09 15.01 -10.63
N ASP A 18 5.44 13.99 -9.86
CA ASP A 18 5.60 14.16 -8.42
C ASP A 18 6.99 14.79 -8.20
N LYS A 19 7.05 16.12 -8.06
CA LYS A 19 8.32 16.86 -8.11
C LYS A 19 9.35 16.44 -7.07
N ASP A 20 8.94 15.74 -6.02
CA ASP A 20 9.81 15.29 -4.94
C ASP A 20 10.17 13.79 -4.98
N ALA A 21 9.45 12.96 -5.75
CA ALA A 21 9.63 11.51 -5.69
C ALA A 21 10.04 10.86 -7.02
N VAL A 22 9.38 11.16 -8.15
CA VAL A 22 9.67 10.53 -9.45
C VAL A 22 9.15 11.36 -10.63
N ASP A 23 9.98 11.52 -11.67
CA ASP A 23 9.57 12.08 -12.97
C ASP A 23 9.34 10.92 -13.96
N CYS A 24 8.21 10.21 -13.80
CA CYS A 24 7.86 9.04 -14.61
C CYS A 24 6.39 9.13 -15.06
N PRO A 25 6.05 8.73 -16.30
CA PRO A 25 4.67 8.64 -16.73
C PRO A 25 3.92 7.59 -15.91
N GLU A 26 2.80 8.01 -15.31
CA GLU A 26 1.87 7.13 -14.58
C GLU A 26 0.57 6.92 -15.38
N TRP A 27 -0.07 5.75 -15.21
CA TRP A 27 -1.34 5.42 -15.86
C TRP A 27 -2.44 5.20 -14.84
N ILE A 28 -3.64 5.69 -15.14
CA ILE A 28 -4.84 5.38 -14.37
C ILE A 28 -5.14 3.89 -14.52
N VAL A 29 -5.30 3.20 -13.39
CA VAL A 29 -5.70 1.79 -13.35
C VAL A 29 -7.13 1.69 -12.82
N PRO A 30 -8.15 1.50 -13.69
CA PRO A 30 -9.49 1.16 -13.23
C PRO A 30 -9.45 -0.22 -12.54
N PHE A 31 -9.51 -0.23 -11.21
CA PHE A 31 -9.18 -1.43 -10.43
C PHE A 31 -10.09 -2.63 -10.76
N HIS A 32 -11.34 -2.39 -11.15
CA HIS A 32 -12.25 -3.45 -11.59
C HIS A 32 -11.74 -4.17 -12.85
N LEU A 33 -11.18 -3.45 -13.82
CA LEU A 33 -10.57 -4.04 -15.03
C LEU A 33 -9.28 -4.78 -14.69
N PHE A 34 -8.46 -4.19 -13.83
CA PHE A 34 -7.24 -4.83 -13.35
C PHE A 34 -7.54 -6.16 -12.64
N LYS A 35 -8.56 -6.19 -11.78
CA LYS A 35 -9.03 -7.41 -11.11
C LYS A 35 -9.47 -8.46 -12.13
N SER A 36 -10.31 -8.09 -13.10
CA SER A 36 -10.77 -9.02 -14.14
C SER A 36 -9.62 -9.60 -14.96
N LEU A 37 -8.64 -8.77 -15.32
CA LEU A 37 -7.43 -9.22 -16.01
C LEU A 37 -6.64 -10.20 -15.14
N ALA A 38 -6.39 -9.86 -13.87
CA ALA A 38 -5.68 -10.76 -12.95
C ALA A 38 -6.37 -12.13 -12.83
N GLU A 39 -7.71 -12.15 -12.74
CA GLU A 39 -8.51 -13.38 -12.68
C GLU A 39 -8.39 -14.25 -13.94
N GLU A 40 -8.34 -13.64 -15.13
CA GLU A 40 -8.13 -14.33 -16.40
C GLU A 40 -6.77 -15.05 -16.44
N TYR A 41 -5.73 -14.45 -15.86
CA TYR A 41 -4.39 -15.03 -15.76
C TYR A 41 -4.22 -15.98 -14.56
N GLY A 42 -5.32 -16.37 -13.92
CA GLY A 42 -5.30 -17.35 -12.83
C GLY A 42 -4.81 -16.79 -11.51
N PHE A 43 -4.98 -15.49 -11.26
CA PHE A 43 -4.84 -14.91 -9.93
C PHE A 43 -6.19 -14.77 -9.25
N GLU A 44 -6.17 -14.71 -7.92
CA GLU A 44 -7.32 -14.44 -7.07
C GLU A 44 -6.99 -13.22 -6.21
N LEU A 45 -7.86 -12.22 -6.23
CA LEU A 45 -7.75 -11.08 -5.35
C LEU A 45 -8.15 -11.49 -3.93
N VAL A 46 -7.20 -11.44 -3.01
CA VAL A 46 -7.42 -11.81 -1.60
C VAL A 46 -7.63 -10.58 -0.73
N PHE A 47 -6.98 -9.47 -1.09
CA PHE A 47 -7.02 -8.23 -0.32
C PHE A 47 -7.00 -7.01 -1.23
N VAL A 48 -7.80 -6.01 -0.89
CA VAL A 48 -7.71 -4.66 -1.43
C VAL A 48 -8.21 -3.67 -0.37
N LYS A 49 -7.44 -2.64 -0.06
CA LYS A 49 -7.84 -1.54 0.83
C LYS A 49 -7.23 -0.22 0.36
N ASN A 50 -7.96 0.87 0.56
CA ASN A 50 -7.37 2.20 0.45
C ASN A 50 -6.30 2.39 1.54
N SER A 51 -5.27 3.19 1.28
CA SER A 51 -4.18 3.39 2.27
C SER A 51 -4.66 3.93 3.61
N HIS A 52 -5.68 4.79 3.64
CA HIS A 52 -6.23 5.29 4.92
C HIS A 52 -6.81 4.15 5.76
N GLU A 53 -7.60 3.29 5.13
CA GLU A 53 -8.19 2.12 5.77
C GLU A 53 -7.12 1.12 6.20
N PHE A 54 -6.14 0.87 5.33
CA PHE A 54 -5.00 0.00 5.59
C PHE A 54 -4.25 0.47 6.84
N VAL A 55 -3.77 1.72 6.84
CA VAL A 55 -3.01 2.27 7.97
C VAL A 55 -3.84 2.25 9.24
N HIS A 56 -5.09 2.71 9.21
CA HIS A 56 -5.95 2.73 10.38
C HIS A 56 -6.18 1.33 10.99
N GLU A 57 -6.29 0.29 10.17
CA GLU A 57 -6.49 -1.07 10.66
C GLU A 57 -5.22 -1.65 11.28
N TYR A 58 -4.09 -1.57 10.58
CA TYR A 58 -2.83 -2.15 11.04
C TYR A 58 -2.18 -1.34 12.18
N MET A 59 -2.48 -0.05 12.29
CA MET A 59 -2.10 0.80 13.43
C MET A 59 -2.78 0.41 14.75
N LYS A 60 -3.66 -0.60 14.77
CA LYS A 60 -4.19 -1.18 16.02
C LYS A 60 -3.28 -2.25 16.62
N ARG A 61 -2.32 -2.75 15.85
CA ARG A 61 -1.39 -3.80 16.25
C ARG A 61 -0.12 -3.17 16.85
N PRO A 62 0.23 -3.47 18.12
CA PRO A 62 1.32 -2.79 18.82
C PRO A 62 2.68 -2.95 18.13
N GLU A 63 2.91 -4.08 17.47
CA GLU A 63 4.12 -4.35 16.69
C GLU A 63 4.29 -3.39 15.50
N PHE A 64 3.19 -2.98 14.85
CA PHE A 64 3.23 -2.08 13.70
C PHE A 64 3.32 -0.62 14.13
N ILE A 65 2.71 -0.25 15.27
CA ILE A 65 2.90 1.06 15.88
C ILE A 65 4.38 1.29 16.21
N GLU A 66 5.02 0.32 16.85
CA GLU A 66 6.44 0.43 17.22
C GLU A 66 7.35 0.52 15.99
N LEU A 67 7.04 -0.22 14.92
CA LEU A 67 7.75 -0.11 13.65
C LEU A 67 7.59 1.29 13.03
N MET A 68 6.36 1.79 12.96
CA MET A 68 6.06 3.11 12.39
C MET A 68 6.69 4.26 13.18
N ARG A 69 6.82 4.12 14.50
CA ARG A 69 7.58 5.03 15.36
C ARG A 69 9.07 5.02 15.00
N ARG A 70 9.68 3.84 14.84
CA ARG A 70 11.10 3.72 14.44
C ARG A 70 11.37 4.25 13.03
N LEU A 71 10.38 4.16 12.14
CA LEU A 71 10.43 4.75 10.80
C LEU A 71 10.21 6.27 10.80
N GLY A 72 9.82 6.87 11.93
CA GLY A 72 9.59 8.30 12.07
C GLY A 72 8.24 8.80 11.53
N ALA A 73 7.35 7.91 11.08
CA ALA A 73 6.04 8.26 10.53
C ALA A 73 5.01 8.71 11.59
N LEU A 74 5.27 8.38 12.86
CA LEU A 74 4.43 8.72 14.01
C LEU A 74 5.07 9.75 14.95
N GLY A 75 6.12 10.43 14.49
CA GLY A 75 6.88 11.38 15.32
C GLY A 75 7.87 10.71 16.27
N ASP A 76 8.41 11.52 17.18
CA ASP A 76 9.47 11.13 18.13
C ASP A 76 8.98 10.24 19.29
N GLY A 77 7.71 9.81 19.25
CA GLY A 77 7.10 8.94 20.26
C GLY A 77 6.75 9.64 21.58
N ASN A 78 6.90 10.97 21.65
CA ASN A 78 6.63 11.75 22.87
C ASN A 78 5.31 12.53 22.79
N GLN A 79 4.82 12.78 21.57
CA GLN A 79 3.49 13.30 21.28
C GLN A 79 2.82 12.28 20.37
N ASP A 80 1.66 11.75 20.75
CA ASP A 80 0.88 10.78 19.95
C ASP A 80 0.28 11.43 18.67
N GLN A 81 1.10 12.18 17.93
CA GLN A 81 0.72 12.89 16.71
C GLN A 81 1.59 12.43 15.56
N THR A 82 0.94 12.07 14.45
CA THR A 82 1.63 11.77 13.18
C THR A 82 2.45 12.98 12.73
N THR A 83 3.59 12.72 12.09
CA THR A 83 4.39 13.76 11.43
C THR A 83 3.74 14.28 10.16
N LEU A 84 2.71 13.60 9.65
CA LEU A 84 2.02 13.96 8.42
C LEU A 84 1.00 15.06 8.69
N SER A 85 1.12 16.15 7.96
CA SER A 85 0.09 17.19 7.88
C SER A 85 -1.19 16.63 7.22
N PRO A 86 -2.36 17.29 7.40
CA PRO A 86 -3.60 16.87 6.75
C PRO A 86 -3.48 16.81 5.22
N GLU A 87 -2.70 17.71 4.63
CA GLU A 87 -2.48 17.76 3.18
C GLU A 87 -1.58 16.61 2.68
N GLU A 88 -0.55 16.25 3.44
CA GLU A 88 0.28 15.06 3.16
C GLU A 88 -0.51 13.76 3.38
N TRP A 89 -1.40 13.73 4.36
CA TRP A 89 -2.28 12.60 4.61
C TRP A 89 -3.29 12.39 3.48
N GLU A 90 -3.79 13.47 2.87
CA GLU A 90 -4.69 13.43 1.72
C GLU A 90 -4.07 12.67 0.53
N VAL A 91 -2.77 12.88 0.27
CA VAL A 91 -2.02 12.20 -0.80
C VAL A 91 -2.08 10.68 -0.65
N ALA A 92 -1.98 10.17 0.59
CA ALA A 92 -2.03 8.74 0.85
C ALA A 92 -3.34 8.10 0.34
N TYR A 93 -4.43 8.86 0.25
CA TYR A 93 -5.72 8.37 -0.26
C TYR A 93 -5.69 7.99 -1.74
N LEU A 94 -4.72 8.52 -2.51
CA LEU A 94 -4.53 8.16 -3.92
C LEU A 94 -4.01 6.73 -4.10
N TYR A 95 -3.38 6.19 -3.06
CA TYR A 95 -2.80 4.85 -3.08
C TYR A 95 -3.73 3.81 -2.47
N LEU A 96 -3.58 2.57 -2.94
CA LEU A 96 -4.25 1.40 -2.40
C LEU A 96 -3.25 0.25 -2.22
N ALA A 97 -3.51 -0.62 -1.25
CA ALA A 97 -2.77 -1.85 -1.02
C ALA A 97 -3.61 -3.04 -1.49
N PHE A 98 -3.03 -3.98 -2.24
CA PHE A 98 -3.72 -5.18 -2.70
C PHE A 98 -2.82 -6.42 -2.68
N VAL A 99 -3.42 -7.59 -2.55
CA VAL A 99 -2.72 -8.89 -2.58
C VAL A 99 -3.42 -9.84 -3.54
N LEU A 100 -2.64 -10.41 -4.45
CA LEU A 100 -3.06 -11.45 -5.39
C LEU A 100 -2.44 -12.79 -5.01
N LYS A 101 -3.25 -13.84 -4.99
CA LYS A 101 -2.81 -15.23 -4.83
C LYS A 101 -2.86 -15.95 -6.17
N LYS A 102 -1.77 -16.61 -6.56
CA LYS A 102 -1.74 -17.44 -7.77
C LYS A 102 -2.53 -18.73 -7.55
N ARG A 103 -3.49 -19.03 -8.43
CA ARG A 103 -4.28 -20.27 -8.40
C ARG A 103 -3.39 -21.49 -8.67
N GLY A 104 -3.70 -22.60 -8.00
CA GLY A 104 -3.01 -23.88 -8.19
C GLY A 104 -1.67 -24.04 -7.47
N GLN A 105 -1.23 -23.06 -6.66
CA GLN A 105 -0.13 -23.30 -5.72
C GLN A 105 -0.68 -24.08 -4.50
N PRO A 106 -0.02 -25.17 -4.08
CA PRO A 106 -0.38 -25.85 -2.83
C PRO A 106 -0.26 -24.86 -1.68
N GLU A 107 -1.18 -24.91 -0.71
CA GLU A 107 -1.01 -24.16 0.53
C GLU A 107 0.33 -24.57 1.12
N ARG A 108 1.26 -23.62 1.24
CA ARG A 108 2.53 -23.86 1.93
C ARG A 108 2.19 -24.13 3.37
N THR A 109 2.06 -25.41 3.72
CA THR A 109 1.99 -25.85 5.11
C THR A 109 3.28 -25.37 5.76
N GLU A 110 3.18 -24.67 6.89
CA GLU A 110 4.30 -24.00 7.59
C GLU A 110 5.44 -24.94 8.03
N ALA A 111 5.31 -26.24 7.78
CA ALA A 111 6.35 -27.23 8.01
C ALA A 111 7.38 -27.23 6.86
N ASN A 112 8.58 -26.71 7.16
CA ASN A 112 9.85 -26.84 6.40
C ASN A 112 10.21 -25.77 5.37
N SER A 113 9.97 -24.48 5.66
CA SER A 113 10.81 -23.45 5.02
C SER A 113 12.11 -23.28 5.81
N ARG A 114 13.17 -23.96 5.36
CA ARG A 114 14.54 -23.46 5.57
C ARG A 114 14.50 -21.98 5.20
N LYS A 115 14.82 -21.10 6.16
CA LYS A 115 14.78 -19.63 6.04
C LYS A 115 15.50 -19.18 4.77
N ASP A 116 14.75 -19.08 3.68
CA ASP A 116 15.16 -18.40 2.48
C ASP A 116 14.96 -16.91 2.77
N LYS A 117 16.05 -16.23 3.13
CA LYS A 117 16.07 -14.89 3.74
C LYS A 117 15.44 -13.77 2.88
N GLY A 118 14.93 -14.09 1.69
CA GLY A 118 14.30 -13.14 0.77
C GLY A 118 12.82 -13.37 0.47
N GLN A 119 12.18 -14.42 0.99
CA GLN A 119 10.74 -14.64 0.74
C GLN A 119 9.90 -13.90 1.79
N MET A 120 9.14 -12.88 1.35
CA MET A 120 8.06 -12.30 2.14
C MET A 120 7.04 -13.40 2.46
N GLN A 121 7.00 -13.82 3.73
CA GLN A 121 5.95 -14.69 4.25
C GLN A 121 4.82 -13.76 4.71
N ILE A 122 3.72 -13.73 3.94
CA ILE A 122 2.49 -13.05 4.36
C ILE A 122 1.64 -14.13 5.01
N ALA A 123 1.43 -14.05 6.33
CA ALA A 123 0.59 -15.03 7.02
C ALA A 123 -0.87 -14.80 6.65
N LYS A 124 -1.72 -15.83 6.76
CA LYS A 124 -3.16 -15.70 6.46
C LYS A 124 -3.86 -14.69 7.38
N GLU A 125 -3.33 -14.47 8.57
CA GLU A 125 -3.79 -13.45 9.53
C GLU A 125 -3.39 -12.03 9.16
N ASP A 126 -2.43 -11.86 8.24
CA ASP A 126 -1.97 -10.56 7.75
C ASP A 126 -2.72 -10.11 6.48
N ILE A 127 -3.58 -10.97 5.90
CA ILE A 127 -4.42 -10.71 4.73
C ILE A 127 -5.88 -10.56 5.16
#